data_AF-A2G3E7-F1
#
_entry.id   AF-A2G3E7-F1
#
_cell.length_a   1.000
_cell.length_b   1.000
_cell.length_c   1.000
_cell.angle_alpha   90.00
_cell.angle_beta   90.00
_cell.angle_gamma   90.00
#
_symmetry.space_group_name_H-M   'P 1'
#
loop_
_entity.id
_entity.type
_entity.pdbx_description
1 polymer ?
#
loop_
_entity_poly.entity_id
_entity_poly.type
_entity_poly.pdbx_seq_one_letter_code
_entity_poly.pdbx_strand_id
1 'polypeptide(L)'
;MFLILFESIGSITYDNGIFQKHYNEGDIIVTASGSSKQQINDTDQLTKPEYAIYPWEKKYDWCSQISHSYEDHPYIVFAMKSKKFKFNGYFVRCGCCYDGCCCDDDYYHYCLDCCLYSWSLQISDDNKTWKTIHQVEKDDSMRICSEKEYHLDKEYISRYVRLIQDKPCPGYPPCIAINKFDLYGNSVGDDSSRDDEFVSYHDDDDDVSIIGHISKNGRL
;
A
#
# COMPACT_ATOMS: atom_id res chain seq x y z
N MET A 1 -18.84 31.45 -36.02
CA MET A 1 -19.16 30.04 -35.79
C MET A 1 -17.91 29.39 -35.21
N PHE A 2 -17.80 29.39 -33.87
CA PHE A 2 -16.67 28.80 -33.16
C PHE A 2 -17.18 27.48 -32.56
N LEU A 3 -16.64 26.35 -33.04
CA LEU A 3 -16.87 25.04 -32.45
C LEU A 3 -16.04 24.96 -31.17
N ILE A 4 -16.71 24.93 -30.02
CA ILE A 4 -16.09 24.56 -28.75
C ILE A 4 -16.18 23.02 -28.67
N LEU A 5 -15.05 22.36 -28.90
CA LEU A 5 -14.86 20.95 -28.56
C LEU A 5 -14.82 20.85 -27.02
N PHE A 6 -15.89 20.32 -26.44
CA PHE A 6 -15.88 19.84 -25.06
C PHE A 6 -15.05 18.56 -25.01
N GLU A 7 -13.80 18.65 -24.57
CA GLU A 7 -13.08 17.49 -24.09
C GLU A 7 -13.73 17.04 -22.78
N SER A 8 -14.49 15.96 -22.88
CA SER A 8 -14.96 15.18 -21.74
C SER A 8 -13.75 14.56 -21.04
N ILE A 9 -13.23 15.25 -20.02
CA ILE A 9 -12.31 14.65 -19.04
C ILE A 9 -13.14 13.62 -18.28
N GLY A 10 -13.01 12.36 -18.69
CA GLY A 10 -13.54 11.24 -17.94
C GLY A 10 -12.85 11.20 -16.58
N SER A 11 -13.56 11.60 -15.53
CA SER A 11 -13.19 11.24 -14.16
C SER A 11 -13.28 9.73 -14.06
N ILE A 12 -12.14 9.04 -14.01
CA ILE A 12 -12.12 7.64 -13.57
C ILE A 12 -12.49 7.67 -12.09
N THR A 13 -13.77 7.40 -11.81
CA THR A 13 -14.22 7.06 -10.47
C THR A 13 -13.76 5.64 -10.20
N TYR A 14 -12.74 5.46 -9.37
CA TYR A 14 -12.39 4.12 -8.88
C TYR A 14 -13.52 3.63 -7.99
N ASP A 15 -14.37 2.78 -8.58
CA ASP A 15 -15.31 1.92 -7.86
C ASP A 15 -14.53 1.17 -6.76
N ASN A 16 -15.05 1.23 -5.54
CA ASN A 16 -14.61 0.56 -4.31
C ASN A 16 -13.51 -0.50 -4.53
N GLY A 17 -12.32 -0.28 -3.94
CA GLY A 17 -11.20 -1.21 -4.08
C GLY A 17 -11.51 -2.61 -3.54
N ILE A 18 -10.65 -3.58 -3.86
CA ILE A 18 -10.85 -4.99 -3.53
C ILE A 18 -11.06 -5.16 -2.02
N PHE A 19 -10.29 -4.48 -1.18
CA PHE A 19 -10.44 -4.63 0.26
C PHE A 19 -11.74 -4.03 0.75
N GLN A 20 -12.13 -2.85 0.26
CA GLN A 20 -13.42 -2.28 0.59
C GLN A 20 -14.60 -3.21 0.20
N LYS A 21 -14.53 -3.87 -0.95
CA LYS A 21 -15.54 -4.84 -1.42
C LYS A 21 -15.63 -6.08 -0.51
N HIS A 22 -14.49 -6.63 -0.11
CA HIS A 22 -14.42 -7.92 0.61
C HIS A 22 -14.25 -7.80 2.13
N TYR A 23 -14.16 -6.58 2.68
CA TYR A 23 -13.91 -6.36 4.11
C TYR A 23 -14.94 -7.07 5.01
N ASN A 24 -16.23 -6.90 4.70
CA ASN A 24 -17.32 -7.49 5.50
C ASN A 24 -17.46 -9.01 5.35
N GLU A 25 -16.83 -9.61 4.33
CA GLU A 25 -16.81 -11.07 4.14
C GLU A 25 -15.84 -11.75 5.13
N GLY A 26 -14.89 -11.00 5.70
CA GLY A 26 -13.86 -11.56 6.58
C GLY A 26 -12.89 -12.50 5.85
N ASP A 27 -12.78 -12.33 4.53
CA ASP A 27 -11.98 -13.19 3.63
C ASP A 27 -10.54 -12.72 3.47
N ILE A 28 -10.24 -11.48 3.87
CA ILE A 28 -8.92 -10.88 3.78
C ILE A 28 -8.10 -11.28 5.00
N ILE A 29 -6.92 -11.86 4.75
CA ILE A 29 -5.92 -12.18 5.75
C ILE A 29 -4.83 -11.12 5.66
N VAL A 30 -4.49 -10.52 6.79
CA VAL A 30 -3.42 -9.54 6.89
C VAL A 30 -2.34 -10.05 7.83
N THR A 31 -1.10 -10.08 7.36
CA THR A 31 0.07 -10.40 8.19
C THR A 31 1.13 -9.32 8.02
N ALA A 32 2.03 -9.16 8.97
CA ALA A 32 3.03 -8.08 8.93
C ALA A 32 4.34 -8.52 9.57
N SER A 33 5.39 -7.73 9.37
CA SER A 33 6.70 -7.91 10.03
C SER A 33 6.66 -7.70 11.56
N GLY A 34 5.54 -7.23 12.09
CA GLY A 34 5.33 -6.91 13.49
C GLY A 34 4.37 -5.73 13.62
N SER A 35 4.12 -5.26 14.84
CA SER A 35 3.34 -4.05 15.08
C SER A 35 3.90 -3.31 16.28
N SER A 36 3.73 -1.99 16.30
CA SER A 36 4.07 -1.12 17.43
C SER A 36 2.81 -0.48 18.01
N LYS A 37 2.98 0.30 19.08
CA LYS A 37 1.87 0.88 19.85
C LYS A 37 1.49 2.25 19.28
N GLN A 38 0.26 2.65 19.55
CA GLN A 38 -0.23 4.00 19.29
C GLN A 38 -1.25 4.37 20.38
N GLN A 39 -1.35 5.66 20.70
CA GLN A 39 -2.42 6.18 21.54
C GLN A 39 -3.76 6.11 20.80
N ILE A 40 -4.64 5.20 21.23
CA ILE A 40 -5.97 4.98 20.67
C ILE A 40 -6.97 5.07 21.81
N ASN A 41 -7.89 6.04 21.75
CA ASN A 41 -8.87 6.31 22.81
C ASN A 41 -8.20 6.47 24.19
N ASP A 42 -7.18 7.34 24.28
CA ASP A 42 -6.43 7.68 25.50
C ASP A 42 -5.69 6.51 26.18
N THR A 43 -5.43 5.44 25.43
CA THR A 43 -4.68 4.27 25.91
C THR A 43 -3.65 3.84 24.89
N ASP A 44 -2.49 3.39 25.35
CA ASP A 44 -1.48 2.78 24.49
C ASP A 44 -1.94 1.38 24.07
N GLN A 45 -2.19 1.20 22.79
CA GLN A 45 -2.66 -0.05 22.22
C GLN A 45 -1.69 -0.54 21.16
N LEU A 46 -1.39 -1.84 21.18
CA LEU A 46 -0.71 -2.49 20.06
C LEU A 46 -1.61 -2.38 18.82
N THR A 47 -1.11 -1.72 17.79
CA THR A 47 -1.85 -1.55 16.54
C THR A 47 -2.01 -2.90 15.84
N LYS A 48 -3.05 -3.02 15.01
CA LYS A 48 -3.36 -4.26 14.29
C LYS A 48 -3.17 -4.04 12.79
N PRO A 49 -2.51 -4.96 12.06
CA PRO A 49 -2.33 -4.84 10.61
C PRO A 49 -3.63 -4.59 9.84
N GLU A 50 -4.74 -5.16 10.30
CA GLU A 50 -6.05 -4.99 9.68
C GLU A 50 -6.53 -3.53 9.68
N TYR A 51 -6.02 -2.67 10.55
CA TYR A 51 -6.34 -1.24 10.54
C TYR A 51 -6.02 -0.61 9.18
N ALA A 52 -4.98 -1.07 8.49
CA ALA A 52 -4.61 -0.58 7.16
C ALA A 52 -5.70 -0.77 6.09
N ILE A 53 -6.67 -1.66 6.28
CA ILE A 53 -7.71 -1.96 5.27
C ILE A 53 -9.13 -1.63 5.73
N TYR A 54 -9.29 -0.98 6.88
CA TYR A 54 -10.62 -0.60 7.36
C TYR A 54 -11.29 0.37 6.38
N PRO A 55 -12.55 0.11 5.95
CA PRO A 55 -13.20 0.87 4.89
C PRO A 55 -13.74 2.23 5.33
N TRP A 56 -13.72 2.54 6.64
CA TRP A 56 -14.15 3.81 7.20
C TRP A 56 -12.96 4.72 7.55
N GLU A 57 -13.23 6.02 7.64
CA GLU A 57 -12.27 7.00 8.14
C GLU A 57 -12.03 6.81 9.64
N LYS A 58 -10.76 6.88 10.05
CA LYS A 58 -10.33 6.57 11.41
C LYS A 58 -9.13 7.44 11.82
N LYS A 59 -8.99 7.63 13.14
CA LYS A 59 -7.89 8.36 13.77
C LYS A 59 -6.93 7.39 14.47
N TYR A 60 -6.58 6.32 13.77
CA TYR A 60 -5.56 5.36 14.17
C TYR A 60 -5.05 4.66 12.92
N ASP A 61 -3.80 4.21 13.00
CA ASP A 61 -3.07 3.62 11.89
C ASP A 61 -2.65 2.20 12.25
N TRP A 62 -2.29 1.41 11.25
CA TRP A 62 -1.39 0.31 11.52
C TRP A 62 0.03 0.86 11.57
N CYS A 63 0.73 0.64 12.69
CA CYS A 63 2.15 0.92 12.82
C CYS A 63 2.92 -0.41 12.80
N SER A 64 3.90 -0.55 11.90
CA SER A 64 4.82 -1.68 11.94
C SER A 64 5.61 -1.71 13.24
N GLN A 65 6.24 -2.83 13.55
CA GLN A 65 7.32 -2.82 14.53
C GLN A 65 8.38 -1.81 14.09
N ILE A 66 8.92 -1.06 15.05
CA ILE A 66 10.04 -0.17 14.82
C ILE A 66 11.32 -1.00 14.92
N SER A 67 12.13 -0.94 13.88
CA SER A 67 13.37 -1.71 13.78
C SER A 67 14.54 -0.98 14.42
N HIS A 68 15.43 -1.76 15.05
CA HIS A 68 16.66 -1.24 15.66
C HIS A 68 17.89 -1.42 14.74
N SER A 69 17.67 -1.97 13.54
CA SER A 69 18.68 -2.15 12.50
C SER A 69 18.17 -1.53 11.20
N TYR A 70 19.05 -0.82 10.49
CA TYR A 70 18.75 -0.26 9.17
C TYR A 70 18.67 -1.32 8.05
N GLU A 71 19.09 -2.55 8.34
CA GLU A 71 18.97 -3.71 7.44
C GLU A 71 17.60 -4.38 7.52
N ASP A 72 16.76 -3.97 8.48
CA ASP A 72 15.41 -4.51 8.61
C ASP A 72 14.47 -3.79 7.63
N HIS A 73 13.56 -4.55 7.04
CA HIS A 73 12.61 -4.07 6.04
C HIS A 73 11.18 -4.36 6.50
N PRO A 74 10.55 -3.44 7.26
CA PRO A 74 9.17 -3.61 7.69
C PRO A 74 8.22 -3.83 6.51
N TYR A 75 7.19 -4.64 6.70
CA TYR A 75 6.25 -4.98 5.64
C TYR A 75 4.85 -5.33 6.16
N ILE A 76 3.88 -5.29 5.26
CA ILE A 76 2.53 -5.83 5.41
C ILE A 76 2.16 -6.67 4.20
N VAL A 77 1.54 -7.82 4.44
CA VAL A 77 1.12 -8.81 3.44
C VAL A 77 -0.39 -9.00 3.53
N PHE A 78 -1.04 -9.00 2.38
CA PHE A 78 -2.46 -9.25 2.20
C PHE A 78 -2.63 -10.54 1.41
N ALA A 79 -3.63 -11.34 1.79
CA ALA A 79 -4.08 -12.53 1.08
C ALA A 79 -5.60 -12.65 1.16
N MET A 80 -6.21 -13.47 0.30
CA MET A 80 -7.59 -13.90 0.44
C MET A 80 -7.66 -15.41 0.65
N LYS A 81 -8.58 -15.88 1.52
CA LYS A 81 -8.68 -17.30 1.91
C LYS A 81 -8.81 -18.28 0.74
N SER A 82 -9.60 -17.94 -0.28
CA SER A 82 -9.93 -18.84 -1.39
C SER A 82 -10.03 -18.13 -2.74
N LYS A 83 -9.38 -16.97 -2.86
CA LYS A 83 -9.39 -16.14 -4.07
C LYS A 83 -7.98 -15.60 -4.30
N LYS A 84 -7.68 -15.25 -5.55
CA LYS A 84 -6.51 -14.46 -5.91
C LYS A 84 -6.94 -13.02 -6.15
N PHE A 85 -6.04 -12.09 -5.91
CA PHE A 85 -6.19 -10.71 -6.35
C PHE A 85 -6.01 -10.66 -7.87
N LYS A 86 -6.84 -9.89 -8.56
CA LYS A 86 -6.67 -9.51 -9.97
C LYS A 86 -6.77 -7.99 -10.04
N PHE A 87 -5.63 -7.30 -10.15
CA PHE A 87 -5.55 -5.85 -9.94
C PHE A 87 -4.54 -5.19 -10.88
N ASN A 88 -4.77 -3.92 -11.19
CA ASN A 88 -3.92 -3.09 -12.06
C ASN A 88 -3.56 -1.73 -11.45
N GLY A 89 -3.85 -1.56 -10.15
CA GLY A 89 -3.54 -0.34 -9.44
C GLY A 89 -3.70 -0.53 -7.93
N TYR A 90 -3.25 0.45 -7.17
CA TYR A 90 -3.42 0.46 -5.73
C TYR A 90 -3.48 1.89 -5.18
N PHE A 91 -4.10 2.01 -4.02
CA PHE A 91 -4.17 3.20 -3.19
C PHE A 91 -3.37 2.98 -1.92
N VAL A 92 -2.63 3.99 -1.48
CA VAL A 92 -1.99 4.00 -0.17
C VAL A 92 -2.09 5.39 0.45
N ARG A 93 -2.48 5.43 1.72
CA ARG A 93 -2.42 6.60 2.60
C ARG A 93 -1.51 6.29 3.77
N CYS A 94 -0.48 7.11 3.92
CA CYS A 94 0.45 7.02 5.04
C CYS A 94 -0.26 7.35 6.35
N GLY A 95 0.28 6.80 7.43
CA GLY A 95 -0.24 7.06 8.77
C GLY A 95 -0.07 8.50 9.20
N CYS A 96 -0.46 8.73 10.45
CA CYS A 96 -0.30 9.98 11.14
C CYS A 96 -1.17 11.12 10.58
N CYS A 97 -2.48 10.88 10.51
CA CYS A 97 -3.49 11.80 9.96
C CYS A 97 -4.21 12.72 10.95
N TYR A 98 -3.67 12.89 12.15
CA TYR A 98 -4.32 13.62 13.23
C TYR A 98 -3.29 14.12 14.26
N ASP A 99 -3.60 15.17 14.99
CA ASP A 99 -2.62 15.73 15.93
C ASP A 99 -2.16 14.73 17.00
N GLY A 100 -0.85 14.67 17.24
CA GLY A 100 -0.24 13.78 18.23
C GLY A 100 -0.16 12.31 17.82
N CYS A 101 -0.43 12.00 16.55
CA CYS A 101 -0.14 10.69 15.98
C CYS A 101 1.36 10.40 15.96
N CYS A 102 1.71 9.14 16.20
CA CYS A 102 3.06 8.59 16.07
C CYS A 102 2.98 7.08 16.39
N CYS A 103 4.07 6.36 16.17
CA CYS A 103 4.21 4.96 16.54
C CYS A 103 5.21 4.84 17.69
N ASP A 104 4.88 4.07 18.71
CA ASP A 104 5.64 3.99 19.94
C ASP A 104 6.23 2.60 20.16
N ASP A 105 7.45 2.55 20.69
CA ASP A 105 8.09 1.35 21.18
C ASP A 105 8.75 1.56 22.55
N ASP A 106 8.99 0.45 23.23
CA ASP A 106 9.57 0.48 24.58
C ASP A 106 11.10 0.75 24.56
N TYR A 107 11.74 0.83 23.38
CA TYR A 107 13.20 0.94 23.21
C TYR A 107 13.69 2.38 23.09
N TYR A 108 13.08 3.20 22.24
CA TYR A 108 13.49 4.58 22.02
C TYR A 108 13.01 5.54 23.11
N HIS A 109 11.99 5.16 23.89
CA HIS A 109 11.37 5.98 24.95
C HIS A 109 10.76 7.31 24.46
N TYR A 110 10.52 7.42 23.15
CA TYR A 110 9.77 8.51 22.54
C TYR A 110 9.08 7.96 21.29
N CYS A 111 8.02 8.64 20.90
CA CYS A 111 7.19 8.24 19.79
C CYS A 111 7.79 8.69 18.44
N LEU A 112 7.69 7.85 17.41
CA LEU A 112 8.36 8.00 16.13
C LEU A 112 7.37 8.25 14.98
N ASP A 113 7.76 9.15 14.07
CA ASP A 113 7.02 9.46 12.85
C ASP A 113 7.33 8.42 11.76
N CYS A 114 6.69 7.27 11.85
CA CYS A 114 6.87 6.19 10.87
C CYS A 114 6.26 6.56 9.52
N CYS A 115 7.13 6.82 8.55
CA CYS A 115 6.77 7.34 7.25
C CYS A 115 6.81 6.26 6.16
N LEU A 116 6.28 6.58 4.97
CA LEU A 116 6.55 5.83 3.75
C LEU A 116 7.44 6.68 2.82
N TYR A 117 8.64 6.19 2.50
CA TYR A 117 9.65 6.97 1.77
C TYR A 117 10.18 6.26 0.53
N SER A 118 10.83 5.11 0.69
CA SER A 118 11.11 4.20 -0.42
C SER A 118 10.45 2.86 -0.14
N TRP A 119 9.65 2.36 -1.08
CA TRP A 119 8.91 1.11 -0.88
C TRP A 119 8.64 0.40 -2.20
N SER A 120 8.41 -0.90 -2.08
CA SER A 120 8.03 -1.76 -3.17
C SER A 120 6.67 -2.39 -2.92
N LEU A 121 5.86 -2.47 -3.97
CA LEU A 121 4.73 -3.38 -4.03
C LEU A 121 5.20 -4.68 -4.69
N GLN A 122 4.96 -5.79 -4.00
CA GLN A 122 5.40 -7.11 -4.40
C GLN A 122 4.24 -8.08 -4.43
N ILE A 123 4.35 -9.10 -5.27
CA ILE A 123 3.39 -10.21 -5.37
C ILE A 123 4.08 -11.55 -5.15
N SER A 124 3.32 -12.53 -4.71
CA SER A 124 3.79 -13.90 -4.50
C SER A 124 2.62 -14.89 -4.58
N ASP A 125 2.87 -16.10 -5.08
CA ASP A 125 1.89 -17.18 -5.05
C ASP A 125 2.13 -18.18 -3.90
N ASP A 126 3.31 -18.15 -3.27
CA ASP A 126 3.74 -19.11 -2.25
C ASP A 126 4.14 -18.47 -0.90
N ASN A 127 4.04 -17.13 -0.80
CA ASN A 127 4.46 -16.31 0.34
C ASN A 127 5.95 -16.45 0.69
N LYS A 128 6.79 -16.90 -0.26
CA LYS A 128 8.24 -17.15 -0.08
C LYS A 128 9.06 -16.48 -1.17
N THR A 129 8.66 -16.67 -2.42
CA THR A 129 9.27 -16.05 -3.59
C THR A 129 8.47 -14.81 -3.95
N TRP A 130 9.16 -13.67 -4.03
CA TRP A 130 8.52 -12.37 -4.19
C TRP A 130 9.01 -11.69 -5.45
N LYS A 131 8.07 -11.13 -6.22
CA LYS A 131 8.34 -10.31 -7.40
C LYS A 131 7.91 -8.88 -7.13
N THR A 132 8.83 -7.93 -7.29
CA THR A 132 8.49 -6.50 -7.31
C THR A 132 7.76 -6.17 -8.61
N ILE A 133 6.61 -5.52 -8.47
CA ILE A 133 5.75 -5.08 -9.59
C ILE A 133 5.62 -3.56 -9.65
N HIS A 134 5.99 -2.87 -8.59
CA HIS A 134 6.09 -1.42 -8.56
C HIS A 134 7.05 -1.01 -7.45
N GLN A 135 7.83 0.04 -7.69
CA GLN A 135 8.82 0.55 -6.73
C GLN A 135 8.78 2.08 -6.75
N VAL A 136 8.80 2.67 -5.56
CA VAL A 136 8.90 4.12 -5.37
C VAL A 136 10.19 4.41 -4.61
N GLU A 137 11.00 5.31 -5.15
CA GLU A 137 12.24 5.74 -4.52
C GLU A 137 12.10 7.15 -3.95
N LYS A 138 12.42 7.28 -2.67
CA LYS A 138 12.69 8.57 -1.99
C LYS A 138 11.58 9.62 -2.16
N ASP A 139 10.33 9.21 -1.99
CA ASP A 139 9.20 10.10 -2.11
C ASP A 139 8.94 10.86 -0.80
N ASP A 140 9.55 12.04 -0.67
CA ASP A 140 9.37 12.93 0.48
C ASP A 140 7.92 13.41 0.67
N SER A 141 7.07 13.33 -0.36
CA SER A 141 5.67 13.73 -0.23
C SER A 141 4.83 12.70 0.53
N MET A 142 5.32 11.46 0.72
CA MET A 142 4.59 10.39 1.40
C MET A 142 4.96 10.27 2.89
N ARG A 143 5.44 11.35 3.51
CA ARG A 143 5.93 11.28 4.90
C ARG A 143 4.83 11.18 5.95
N ILE A 144 3.80 12.01 5.86
CA ILE A 144 2.74 12.15 6.89
C ILE A 144 1.41 12.39 6.17
N CYS A 145 0.38 11.62 6.55
CA CYS A 145 -1.01 11.73 6.07
C CYS A 145 -1.19 12.06 4.59
N SER A 146 -0.31 11.52 3.76
CA SER A 146 -0.34 11.76 2.32
C SER A 146 -0.83 10.49 1.66
N GLU A 147 -1.62 10.68 0.61
CA GLU A 147 -2.22 9.60 -0.15
C GLU A 147 -1.84 9.68 -1.61
N LYS A 148 -1.64 8.51 -2.21
CA LYS A 148 -1.37 8.38 -3.63
C LYS A 148 -2.07 7.15 -4.18
N GLU A 149 -2.44 7.29 -5.44
CA GLU A 149 -2.90 6.21 -6.30
C GLU A 149 -1.82 5.91 -7.32
N TYR A 150 -1.67 4.64 -7.63
CA TYR A 150 -0.71 4.15 -8.61
C TYR A 150 -1.42 3.24 -9.60
N HIS A 151 -1.15 3.48 -10.89
CA HIS A 151 -1.55 2.59 -11.98
C HIS A 151 -0.35 1.79 -12.41
N LEU A 152 -0.54 0.48 -12.50
CA LEU A 152 0.49 -0.46 -12.90
C LEU A 152 0.53 -0.55 -14.43
N ASP A 153 1.67 -0.98 -14.96
CA ASP A 153 1.90 -1.21 -16.39
C ASP A 153 0.92 -2.24 -16.98
N LYS A 154 0.49 -3.19 -16.16
CA LYS A 154 -0.48 -4.23 -16.52
C LYS A 154 -1.28 -4.73 -15.33
N GLU A 155 -2.20 -5.62 -15.62
CA GLU A 155 -2.94 -6.36 -14.62
C GLU A 155 -2.12 -7.54 -14.09
N TYR A 156 -2.17 -7.73 -12.77
CA TYR A 156 -1.50 -8.81 -12.06
C TYR A 156 -2.52 -9.71 -11.38
N ILE A 157 -2.26 -11.02 -11.42
CA ILE A 157 -3.01 -12.03 -10.67
C ILE A 157 -2.08 -12.66 -9.65
N SER A 158 -2.44 -12.65 -8.37
CA SER A 158 -1.59 -13.26 -7.33
C SER A 158 -2.35 -13.62 -6.05
N ARG A 159 -1.83 -14.59 -5.30
CA ARG A 159 -2.39 -14.97 -3.99
C ARG A 159 -2.01 -14.00 -2.87
N TYR A 160 -0.80 -13.46 -2.91
CA TYR A 160 -0.25 -12.59 -1.88
C TYR A 160 0.20 -11.26 -2.49
N VAL A 161 -0.09 -10.18 -1.79
CA VAL A 161 0.42 -8.84 -2.11
C VAL A 161 1.14 -8.30 -0.89
N ARG A 162 2.34 -7.76 -1.05
CA ARG A 162 3.16 -7.19 0.01
C ARG A 162 3.55 -5.76 -0.28
N LEU A 163 3.34 -4.88 0.68
CA LEU A 163 3.96 -3.56 0.73
C LEU A 163 5.17 -3.66 1.67
N ILE A 164 6.37 -3.37 1.18
CA ILE A 164 7.63 -3.47 1.95
C ILE A 164 8.41 -2.17 1.84
N GLN A 165 9.01 -1.72 2.95
CA GLN A 165 9.91 -0.58 2.95
C GLN A 165 11.28 -0.98 2.43
N ASP A 166 11.74 -0.30 1.38
CA ASP A 166 13.07 -0.53 0.81
C ASP A 166 14.13 0.30 1.53
N LYS A 167 13.78 1.54 1.92
CA LYS A 167 14.65 2.44 2.69
C LYS A 167 13.81 3.30 3.65
N PRO A 168 14.28 3.52 4.89
CA PRO A 168 13.58 4.36 5.85
C PRO A 168 13.67 5.84 5.49
N CYS A 169 12.85 6.67 6.17
CA CYS A 169 13.02 8.12 6.13
C CYS A 169 14.44 8.50 6.61
N PRO A 170 15.10 9.48 5.97
CA PRO A 170 16.39 9.97 6.43
C PRO A 170 16.35 10.41 7.90
N GLY A 171 17.18 9.79 8.73
CA GLY A 171 17.29 10.10 10.17
C GLY A 171 16.30 9.37 11.07
N TYR A 172 15.45 8.48 10.54
CA TYR A 172 14.48 7.68 11.29
C TYR A 172 14.82 6.19 11.19
N PRO A 173 14.54 5.38 12.23
CA PRO A 173 14.63 3.93 12.14
C PRO A 173 13.64 3.37 11.11
N PRO A 174 13.87 2.15 10.57
CA PRO A 174 12.89 1.50 9.72
C PRO A 174 11.59 1.21 10.46
N CYS A 175 10.54 1.85 9.98
CA CYS A 175 9.16 1.60 10.38
C CYS A 175 8.21 2.19 9.34
N ILE A 176 6.97 1.69 9.31
CA ILE A 176 5.91 2.15 8.41
C ILE A 176 4.65 2.38 9.24
N ALA A 177 3.99 3.53 9.04
CA ALA A 177 2.60 3.71 9.43
C ALA A 177 1.71 3.77 8.18
N ILE A 178 0.64 2.96 8.15
CA ILE A 178 -0.36 2.97 7.08
C ILE A 178 -1.73 3.28 7.68
N ASN A 179 -2.34 4.36 7.21
CA ASN A 179 -3.73 4.67 7.56
C ASN A 179 -4.68 3.84 6.72
N LYS A 180 -4.47 3.78 5.40
CA LYS A 180 -5.38 3.10 4.47
C LYS A 180 -4.63 2.55 3.26
N PHE A 181 -4.98 1.36 2.84
CA PHE A 181 -4.42 0.69 1.67
C PHE A 181 -5.55 -0.05 0.95
N ASP A 182 -5.56 0.01 -0.38
CA ASP A 182 -6.52 -0.74 -1.20
C ASP A 182 -5.92 -1.12 -2.56
N LEU A 183 -6.45 -2.17 -3.17
CA LEU A 183 -6.09 -2.61 -4.52
C LEU A 183 -7.24 -2.31 -5.48
N TYR A 184 -6.91 -1.80 -6.66
CA TYR A 184 -7.88 -1.51 -7.71
C TYR A 184 -7.99 -2.69 -8.67
N GLY A 185 -9.17 -3.31 -8.68
CA GLY A 185 -9.44 -4.52 -9.45
C GLY A 185 -10.57 -5.35 -8.84
N ASN A 186 -10.45 -6.67 -9.00
CA ASN A 186 -11.42 -7.66 -8.51
C ASN A 186 -10.70 -8.89 -7.92
N SER A 187 -11.45 -9.75 -7.24
CA SER A 187 -10.97 -11.08 -6.84
C SER A 187 -11.36 -12.13 -7.87
N VAL A 188 -10.48 -13.09 -8.15
CA VAL A 188 -10.79 -14.26 -9.00
C VAL A 188 -10.71 -15.55 -8.21
N GLY A 189 -11.54 -16.53 -8.57
CA GLY A 189 -11.54 -17.84 -7.92
C GLY A 189 -10.21 -18.57 -8.15
N ASP A 190 -9.77 -19.35 -7.16
CA ASP A 190 -8.49 -20.07 -7.21
C ASP A 190 -8.38 -21.07 -8.39
N ASP A 191 -9.52 -21.62 -8.81
CA ASP A 191 -9.63 -22.59 -9.92
C ASP A 191 -9.73 -21.93 -11.31
N SER A 192 -9.84 -20.60 -11.39
CA SER A 192 -10.07 -19.89 -12.66
C SER A 192 -8.81 -19.69 -13.52
N SER A 193 -7.63 -20.15 -13.06
CA SER A 193 -6.36 -19.98 -13.77
C SER A 193 -6.02 -21.10 -14.75
N ARG A 194 -6.99 -21.90 -15.22
CA ARG A 194 -6.70 -22.97 -16.20
C ARG A 194 -6.92 -22.58 -17.67
N ASP A 195 -7.58 -21.47 -17.96
CA ASP A 195 -8.00 -21.19 -19.35
C ASP A 195 -7.36 -19.96 -20.01
N ASP A 196 -6.53 -19.15 -19.33
CA ASP A 196 -5.97 -17.91 -19.91
C ASP A 196 -4.43 -17.73 -19.79
N GLU A 197 -3.65 -18.79 -19.53
CA GLU A 197 -2.18 -18.71 -19.51
C GLU A 197 -1.58 -18.97 -20.92
N PHE A 198 -1.78 -18.01 -21.83
CA PHE A 198 -0.99 -17.90 -23.05
C PHE A 198 -0.32 -16.51 -23.10
N VAL A 199 0.73 -16.35 -22.30
CA VAL A 199 1.67 -15.23 -22.42
C VAL A 199 2.99 -15.79 -22.95
N SER A 200 3.26 -15.52 -24.21
CA SER A 200 4.56 -15.77 -24.84
C SER A 200 5.61 -14.92 -24.13
N TYR A 201 6.52 -15.57 -23.41
CA TYR A 201 7.75 -14.94 -22.94
C TYR A 201 8.59 -14.56 -24.16
N HIS A 202 8.64 -13.26 -24.46
CA HIS A 202 9.78 -12.68 -25.15
C HIS A 202 10.55 -11.89 -24.09
N ASP A 203 11.69 -12.45 -23.69
CA ASP A 203 12.83 -11.68 -23.19
C ASP A 203 13.07 -10.55 -24.18
N ASP A 204 13.03 -9.31 -23.71
CA ASP A 204 13.98 -8.28 -24.10
C ASP A 204 14.06 -7.26 -22.96
N ASP A 205 15.28 -7.08 -22.49
CA ASP A 205 15.73 -6.01 -21.61
C ASP A 205 15.18 -4.65 -22.08
N ASP A 206 14.68 -3.83 -21.15
CA ASP A 206 14.88 -2.38 -21.18
C ASP A 206 14.42 -1.73 -19.85
N ASP A 207 15.31 -0.93 -19.29
CA ASP A 207 15.12 -0.09 -18.11
C ASP A 207 13.87 0.80 -18.22
N VAL A 208 13.05 0.86 -17.16
CA VAL A 208 12.03 1.91 -17.04
C VAL A 208 11.97 2.47 -15.61
N SER A 209 12.52 3.67 -15.44
CA SER A 209 12.21 4.55 -14.31
C SER A 209 10.90 5.27 -14.61
N ILE A 210 9.82 4.95 -13.88
CA ILE A 210 8.55 5.69 -13.98
C ILE A 210 8.49 6.75 -12.89
N ILE A 211 8.69 7.99 -13.33
CA ILE A 211 8.48 9.21 -12.54
C ILE A 211 6.98 9.39 -12.30
N GLY A 212 6.56 9.36 -11.03
CA GLY A 212 5.20 9.74 -10.64
C GLY A 212 4.94 11.21 -10.95
N HIS A 213 3.97 11.50 -11.81
CA HIS A 213 3.48 12.85 -12.04
C HIS A 213 2.70 13.33 -10.82
N ILE A 214 3.28 14.24 -10.03
CA ILE A 214 2.55 15.02 -9.02
C ILE A 214 1.76 16.10 -9.75
N SER A 215 0.43 16.03 -9.68
CA SER A 215 -0.45 17.14 -10.04
C SER A 215 -0.21 18.31 -9.09
N LYS A 216 0.46 19.37 -9.56
CA LYS A 216 0.50 20.66 -8.88
C LYS A 216 -0.81 21.38 -9.14
N ASN A 217 -1.69 21.45 -8.14
CA ASN A 217 -2.75 22.46 -8.12
C ASN A 217 -2.11 23.84 -7.93
N GLY A 218 -1.97 24.57 -9.04
CA GLY A 218 -1.56 25.97 -9.07
C GLY A 218 -2.73 26.92 -8.89
N ARG A 219 -2.77 27.57 -7.72
CA ARG A 219 -3.33 28.88 -7.37
C ARG A 219 -4.84 29.13 -7.46
N LEU A 220 -5.37 29.63 -6.33
CA LEU A 220 -5.73 31.05 -6.22
C LEU A 220 -4.93 31.67 -5.07
#